data_AF-A0A4W4DQG3-F1
#
_entry.id   AF-A0A4W4DQG3-F1
#
_cell.length_a   1.000
_cell.length_b   1.000
_cell.length_c   1.000
_cell.angle_alpha   90.00
_cell.angle_beta   90.00
_cell.angle_gamma   90.00
#
_symmetry.space_group_name_H-M   'P 1'
#
loop_
_entity.id
_entity.type
_entity.pdbx_description
1 polymer ?
#
loop_
_entity_poly.entity_id
_entity_poly.type
_entity_poly.pdbx_seq_one_letter_code
_entity_poly.pdbx_strand_id
1 'polypeptide(L)'
;ARAPAVLTLTGITGIVVTLSTLWWEVKGQCKGPRDISKLNLSVTYDLPHFVSDTPVQKLLVFNGSVYVGATNKLTALSEDLKKTHEYKTGPVHEGPRCSACEGCRDQPPNANNTSMALLMETYYDPELFSCGTVGNGVCSRHLLEDGELDVEVNCLGSHNKDGSRYVAGPAGTQIVNVEVGGVVRFFVANSEPLNPSLPSSSRLHHTISIRKMWETQDRFEFVSEHSYMDLTPGLRGNYPLHYIYSFQSGAYVYFLTVQREGGTSKAFHTRIVRMCSSDLELLHYVEMPFECIYSEKGRRKRSTQVVFNILQAAHVAKAGNDLRRDMDLKEEDDVLFAAFARSKPDSPEPTASSTVCVISVSEINSFFKDFIQKGHTKPLYHFTGSEEKPYNQTSFGCGKHEKGYRLEVTRTRPPEDWFSGRFRNVLLTSISAMPIQDHTVATLGTADGRVIQVVVSRFGNTDPHVDFLLDTRPVSSEVAVLSPERPDASLLLITGNKVSKVPVIGPGCEHLWNCSTCLLAPAFMGCGWCRNRNLCTRSPQCAASHWSQDSCPLLITEYILWTTCCYFFSV
;
A
#
# COMPACT_ATOMS: atom_id res chain seq x y z
N ALA A 1 23.34 -27.83 -103.65
CA ALA A 1 21.97 -28.26 -103.97
C ALA A 1 21.06 -27.92 -102.79
N ARG A 2 19.91 -27.27 -103.07
CA ARG A 2 18.80 -26.86 -102.19
C ARG A 2 19.06 -25.74 -101.15
N ALA A 3 18.51 -24.56 -101.48
CA ALA A 3 17.80 -23.66 -100.58
C ALA A 3 16.27 -23.90 -100.75
N PRO A 4 15.33 -23.20 -100.09
CA PRO A 4 15.22 -22.62 -98.73
C PRO A 4 14.00 -23.22 -97.95
N ALA A 5 13.66 -22.83 -96.72
CA ALA A 5 12.57 -21.88 -96.45
C ALA A 5 12.39 -21.57 -94.95
N VAL A 6 12.05 -20.31 -94.71
CA VAL A 6 11.67 -19.62 -93.48
C VAL A 6 10.33 -20.14 -92.93
N LEU A 7 10.20 -20.26 -91.60
CA LEU A 7 8.91 -20.17 -90.91
C LEU A 7 9.07 -19.45 -89.56
N THR A 8 8.10 -18.60 -89.32
CA THR A 8 8.07 -17.40 -88.48
C THR A 8 7.77 -17.67 -87.00
N LEU A 9 8.32 -16.80 -86.13
CA LEU A 9 7.96 -16.65 -84.72
C LEU A 9 6.46 -16.34 -84.55
N THR A 10 5.71 -17.21 -83.86
CA THR A 10 4.56 -16.83 -83.02
C THR A 10 4.36 -17.89 -81.95
N GLY A 11 4.66 -17.56 -80.68
CA GLY A 11 4.36 -18.49 -79.57
C GLY A 11 5.18 -18.33 -78.29
N ILE A 12 5.65 -17.12 -77.94
CA ILE A 12 6.33 -16.88 -76.63
C ILE A 12 5.42 -16.11 -75.64
N THR A 13 4.19 -15.78 -76.02
CA THR A 13 3.23 -15.09 -75.14
C THR A 13 2.37 -16.02 -74.28
N GLY A 14 2.60 -17.34 -74.29
CA GLY A 14 1.81 -18.32 -73.52
C GLY A 14 2.47 -18.90 -72.27
N ILE A 15 3.80 -18.76 -72.09
CA ILE A 15 4.54 -19.40 -70.97
C ILE A 15 5.03 -18.38 -69.93
N VAL A 16 5.06 -17.10 -70.27
CA VAL A 16 5.38 -16.03 -69.28
C VAL A 16 4.15 -15.69 -68.42
N VAL A 17 2.93 -16.02 -68.86
CA VAL A 17 1.68 -15.77 -68.10
C VAL A 17 1.33 -16.91 -67.13
N THR A 18 1.90 -18.11 -67.30
CA THR A 18 1.69 -19.25 -66.39
C THR A 18 2.74 -19.35 -65.28
N LEU A 19 3.87 -18.65 -65.39
CA LEU A 19 4.86 -18.50 -64.32
C LEU A 19 4.68 -17.20 -63.49
N SER A 20 3.98 -16.20 -64.02
CA SER A 20 3.61 -15.00 -63.25
C SER A 20 2.28 -15.13 -62.49
N THR A 21 1.49 -16.18 -62.74
CA THR A 21 0.24 -16.47 -62.02
C THR A 21 0.41 -17.43 -60.85
N LEU A 22 1.56 -18.11 -60.73
CA LEU A 22 1.94 -18.85 -59.51
C LEU A 22 2.74 -18.01 -58.50
N TRP A 23 3.05 -16.75 -58.83
CA TRP A 23 3.74 -15.79 -57.96
C TRP A 23 2.78 -14.81 -57.26
N TRP A 24 1.49 -15.13 -57.18
CA TRP A 24 0.48 -14.23 -56.59
C TRP A 24 -0.31 -14.79 -55.41
N GLU A 25 0.06 -15.92 -54.81
CA GLU A 25 -0.58 -16.42 -53.58
C GLU A 25 0.37 -17.05 -52.54
N VAL A 26 1.58 -16.51 -52.35
CA VAL A 26 2.39 -16.84 -51.15
C VAL A 26 2.74 -15.58 -50.38
N LYS A 27 1.71 -14.92 -49.81
CA LYS A 27 1.89 -13.98 -48.68
C LYS A 27 1.99 -14.77 -47.38
N GLY A 28 3.05 -15.56 -47.24
CA GLY A 28 3.44 -16.11 -45.95
C GLY A 28 4.27 -15.08 -45.18
N GLN A 29 3.63 -14.04 -44.64
CA GLN A 29 4.30 -13.23 -43.62
C GLN A 29 4.42 -14.11 -42.37
N CYS A 30 5.64 -14.29 -41.83
CA CYS A 30 5.80 -14.77 -40.46
C CYS A 30 4.90 -13.90 -39.59
N LYS A 31 3.87 -14.49 -39.00
CA LYS A 31 3.08 -13.77 -38.00
C LYS A 31 4.07 -13.42 -36.90
N GLY A 32 4.20 -12.13 -36.58
CA GLY A 32 4.88 -11.74 -35.35
C GLY A 32 4.31 -12.57 -34.20
N PRO A 33 5.12 -12.95 -33.20
CA PRO A 33 4.61 -13.71 -32.08
C PRO A 33 3.35 -13.01 -31.58
N ARG A 34 2.27 -13.78 -31.41
CA ARG A 34 1.09 -13.26 -30.70
C ARG A 34 1.62 -12.64 -29.41
N ASP A 35 1.01 -11.55 -28.97
CA ASP A 35 1.34 -10.91 -27.70
C ASP A 35 0.95 -11.87 -26.57
N ILE A 36 1.76 -12.92 -26.37
CA ILE A 36 1.51 -13.94 -25.38
C ILE A 36 1.94 -13.30 -24.07
N SER A 37 1.01 -13.17 -23.14
CA SER A 37 1.27 -12.72 -21.78
C SER A 37 2.58 -13.34 -21.27
N LYS A 38 3.52 -12.49 -20.84
CA LYS A 38 4.82 -12.93 -20.31
C LYS A 38 4.67 -13.86 -19.10
N LEU A 39 3.54 -13.75 -18.39
CA LEU A 39 3.18 -14.51 -17.21
C LEU A 39 1.96 -15.40 -17.47
N ASN A 40 1.98 -16.61 -16.92
CA ASN A 40 0.82 -17.48 -16.83
C ASN A 40 0.03 -17.17 -15.55
N LEU A 41 -1.09 -16.47 -15.71
CA LEU A 41 -1.92 -15.97 -14.61
C LEU A 41 -2.77 -17.06 -13.92
N SER A 42 -2.80 -18.27 -14.47
CA SER A 42 -3.55 -19.41 -13.94
C SER A 42 -2.78 -20.22 -12.91
N VAL A 43 -1.47 -19.95 -12.72
CA VAL A 43 -0.64 -20.65 -11.74
C VAL A 43 -1.05 -20.22 -10.33
N THR A 44 -1.22 -21.21 -9.45
CA THR A 44 -1.50 -21.02 -8.04
C THR A 44 -0.31 -21.48 -7.20
N TYR A 45 -0.12 -20.85 -6.04
CA TYR A 45 0.95 -21.18 -5.10
C TYR A 45 0.35 -21.58 -3.77
N ASP A 46 0.81 -22.69 -3.21
CA ASP A 46 0.48 -23.10 -1.85
C ASP A 46 1.44 -22.39 -0.88
N LEU A 47 0.94 -21.34 -0.24
CA LEU A 47 1.72 -20.47 0.64
C LEU A 47 1.33 -20.71 2.10
N PRO A 48 2.28 -20.59 3.06
CA PRO A 48 1.97 -20.64 4.47
C PRO A 48 0.92 -19.58 4.83
N HIS A 49 -0.10 -20.00 5.56
CA HIS A 49 -1.22 -19.13 5.90
C HIS A 49 -1.85 -19.51 7.24
N PHE A 50 -2.51 -18.53 7.86
CA PHE A 50 -3.35 -18.69 9.03
C PHE A 50 -4.78 -18.26 8.68
N VAL A 51 -5.77 -19.01 9.16
CA VAL A 51 -7.18 -18.68 9.00
C VAL A 51 -7.79 -18.44 10.39
N SER A 52 -8.33 -17.25 10.59
CA SER A 52 -9.12 -16.90 11.77
C SER A 52 -10.59 -17.29 11.55
N ASP A 53 -11.31 -17.63 12.61
CA ASP A 53 -12.76 -17.88 12.54
C ASP A 53 -13.55 -16.60 12.18
N THR A 54 -12.97 -15.43 12.46
CA THR A 54 -13.57 -14.12 12.24
C THR A 54 -12.70 -13.24 11.33
N PRO A 55 -13.28 -12.23 10.66
CA PRO A 55 -12.51 -11.32 9.81
C PRO A 55 -11.34 -10.69 10.57
N VAL A 56 -10.21 -10.55 9.89
CA VAL A 56 -8.99 -9.93 10.41
C VAL A 56 -9.00 -8.45 10.05
N GLN A 57 -8.70 -7.58 11.02
CA GLN A 57 -8.65 -6.13 10.81
C GLN A 57 -7.24 -5.55 10.91
N LYS A 58 -6.44 -6.02 11.88
CA LYS A 58 -5.13 -5.45 12.18
C LYS A 58 -4.07 -6.53 12.27
N LEU A 59 -2.85 -6.15 11.88
CA LEU A 59 -1.69 -7.02 11.84
C LEU A 59 -0.48 -6.25 12.31
N LEU A 60 0.34 -6.88 13.14
CA LEU A 60 1.57 -6.32 13.66
C LEU A 60 2.61 -7.42 13.76
N VAL A 61 3.85 -7.11 13.43
CA VAL A 61 5.00 -8.02 13.57
C VAL A 61 5.97 -7.40 14.56
N PHE A 62 6.42 -8.19 15.53
CA PHE A 62 7.44 -7.78 16.49
C PHE A 62 8.30 -8.98 16.89
N ASN A 63 9.62 -8.85 16.77
CA ASN A 63 10.60 -9.90 17.10
C ASN A 63 10.28 -11.30 16.52
N GLY A 64 9.77 -11.35 15.28
CA GLY A 64 9.41 -12.60 14.60
C GLY A 64 8.04 -13.18 14.98
N SER A 65 7.40 -12.67 16.02
CA SER A 65 6.02 -12.96 16.39
C SER A 65 5.05 -12.11 15.57
N VAL A 66 3.92 -12.70 15.20
CA VAL A 66 2.86 -12.06 14.42
C VAL A 66 1.61 -11.92 15.27
N TYR A 67 1.13 -10.71 15.48
CA TYR A 67 -0.08 -10.41 16.24
C TYR A 67 -1.22 -10.06 15.27
N VAL A 68 -2.31 -10.79 15.38
CA VAL A 68 -3.49 -10.70 14.51
C VAL A 68 -4.68 -10.21 15.33
N GLY A 69 -5.11 -8.98 15.06
CA GLY A 69 -6.33 -8.40 15.61
C GLY A 69 -7.52 -8.75 14.72
N ALA A 70 -8.41 -9.60 15.21
CA ALA A 70 -9.63 -10.02 14.53
C ALA A 70 -10.87 -9.69 15.37
N THR A 71 -12.06 -9.92 14.82
CA THR A 71 -13.29 -9.68 15.57
C THR A 71 -13.34 -10.62 16.77
N ASN A 72 -13.49 -10.05 17.97
CA ASN A 72 -13.59 -10.74 19.27
C ASN A 72 -12.33 -11.46 19.76
N LYS A 73 -11.19 -11.35 19.06
CA LYS A 73 -9.96 -12.04 19.45
C LYS A 73 -8.69 -11.31 19.01
N LEU A 74 -7.65 -11.50 19.81
CA LEU A 74 -6.26 -11.16 19.50
C LEU A 74 -5.45 -12.45 19.51
N THR A 75 -4.75 -12.76 18.41
CA THR A 75 -4.02 -14.02 18.27
C THR A 75 -2.54 -13.74 18.03
N ALA A 76 -1.66 -14.39 18.78
CA ALA A 76 -0.23 -14.42 18.47
C ALA A 76 0.10 -15.67 17.67
N LEU A 77 0.93 -15.51 16.65
CA LEU A 77 1.44 -16.57 15.80
C LEU A 77 2.97 -16.53 15.79
N SER A 78 3.58 -17.68 15.53
CA SER A 78 5.02 -17.77 15.23
C SER A 78 5.35 -17.25 13.82
N GLU A 79 6.64 -17.19 13.48
CA GLU A 79 7.16 -16.81 12.15
C GLU A 79 6.61 -17.71 11.01
N ASP A 80 6.17 -18.93 11.33
CA ASP A 80 5.54 -19.90 10.43
C ASP A 80 4.00 -19.79 10.39
N LEU A 81 3.43 -18.74 10.98
CA LEU A 81 1.99 -18.51 11.11
C LEU A 81 1.25 -19.60 11.91
N LYS A 82 1.94 -20.31 12.81
CA LYS A 82 1.30 -21.25 13.73
C LYS A 82 0.82 -20.50 14.98
N LYS A 83 -0.43 -20.72 15.36
CA LYS A 83 -1.02 -20.11 16.56
C LYS A 83 -0.26 -20.52 17.81
N THR A 84 0.24 -19.53 18.57
CA THR A 84 0.90 -19.72 19.87
C THR A 84 -0.06 -19.40 21.00
N HIS A 85 -0.67 -18.21 20.96
CA HIS A 85 -1.59 -17.72 21.99
C HIS A 85 -2.85 -17.10 21.38
N GLU A 86 -3.94 -17.09 22.14
CA GLU A 86 -5.19 -16.44 21.76
C GLU A 86 -5.82 -15.79 22.99
N TYR A 87 -6.04 -14.49 22.89
CA TYR A 87 -6.73 -13.68 23.89
C TYR A 87 -8.12 -13.30 23.38
N LYS A 88 -9.15 -13.52 24.20
CA LYS A 88 -10.53 -13.18 23.84
C LYS A 88 -10.80 -11.71 24.16
N THR A 89 -11.14 -10.93 23.13
CA THR A 89 -11.51 -9.51 23.27
C THR A 89 -13.03 -9.30 23.22
N GLY A 90 -13.81 -10.35 22.97
CA GLY A 90 -15.27 -10.32 22.95
C GLY A 90 -15.89 -11.68 22.56
N PRO A 91 -17.18 -11.70 22.18
CA PRO A 91 -18.14 -10.61 22.30
C PRO A 91 -18.42 -10.28 23.77
N VAL A 92 -18.84 -9.05 24.06
CA VAL A 92 -19.17 -8.62 25.43
C VAL A 92 -20.56 -7.98 25.49
N HIS A 93 -21.06 -7.79 26.71
CA HIS A 93 -22.21 -6.93 26.94
C HIS A 93 -21.76 -5.49 27.20
N GLU A 94 -22.17 -4.57 26.33
CA GLU A 94 -21.98 -3.13 26.46
C GLU A 94 -23.21 -2.44 27.05
N GLY A 95 -22.96 -1.50 27.97
CA GLY A 95 -23.99 -0.66 28.56
C GLY A 95 -23.40 0.46 29.43
N PRO A 96 -24.21 1.45 29.83
CA PRO A 96 -23.73 2.64 30.54
C PRO A 96 -23.07 2.38 31.90
N ARG A 97 -23.32 1.20 32.50
CA ARG A 97 -22.77 0.79 33.80
C ARG A 97 -21.66 -0.27 33.68
N CYS A 98 -21.32 -0.68 32.47
CA CYS A 98 -20.31 -1.72 32.24
C CYS A 98 -18.89 -1.14 32.28
N SER A 99 -17.93 -1.98 32.64
CA SER A 99 -16.50 -1.63 32.49
C SER A 99 -16.15 -1.50 31.01
N ALA A 100 -15.28 -0.56 30.65
CA ALA A 100 -14.93 -0.33 29.25
C ALA A 100 -14.17 -1.51 28.63
N CYS A 101 -13.27 -2.17 29.37
CA CYS A 101 -12.49 -3.29 28.83
C CYS A 101 -13.14 -4.66 29.10
N GLU A 102 -13.83 -4.83 30.23
CA GLU A 102 -14.38 -6.14 30.62
C GLU A 102 -15.87 -6.30 30.28
N GLY A 103 -16.55 -5.22 29.90
CA GLY A 103 -18.01 -5.21 29.75
C GLY A 103 -18.72 -5.54 31.07
N CYS A 104 -19.92 -6.11 30.96
CA CYS A 104 -20.67 -6.66 32.09
C CYS A 104 -20.61 -8.21 32.06
N ARG A 105 -20.00 -8.82 33.09
CA ARG A 105 -19.72 -10.28 33.13
C ARG A 105 -20.96 -11.18 33.26
N ASP A 106 -22.09 -10.64 33.73
CA ASP A 106 -23.32 -11.43 34.01
C ASP A 106 -24.47 -11.19 33.02
N GLN A 107 -24.19 -10.57 31.88
CA GLN A 107 -25.23 -10.23 30.89
C GLN A 107 -24.94 -10.87 29.53
N PRO A 108 -25.99 -11.23 28.76
CA PRO A 108 -25.82 -11.82 27.45
C PRO A 108 -25.10 -10.83 26.52
N PRO A 109 -24.10 -11.24 25.73
CA PRO A 109 -23.39 -10.36 24.82
C PRO A 109 -24.34 -9.67 23.85
N ASN A 110 -24.15 -8.37 23.64
CA ASN A 110 -24.95 -7.55 22.71
C ASN A 110 -24.08 -6.85 21.65
N ALA A 111 -22.75 -6.91 21.75
CA ALA A 111 -21.83 -6.25 20.85
C ALA A 111 -20.61 -7.12 20.52
N ASN A 112 -20.18 -7.05 19.26
CA ASN A 112 -18.90 -7.61 18.82
C ASN A 112 -17.79 -6.56 18.96
N ASN A 113 -16.60 -7.01 19.34
CA ASN A 113 -15.42 -6.18 19.43
C ASN A 113 -14.59 -6.29 18.15
N THR A 114 -14.61 -5.25 17.31
CA THR A 114 -13.79 -5.20 16.09
C THR A 114 -12.47 -4.51 16.41
N SER A 115 -11.34 -5.09 16.01
CA SER A 115 -10.02 -4.49 16.26
C SER A 115 -9.83 -3.23 15.41
N MET A 116 -9.64 -2.08 16.06
CA MET A 116 -9.53 -0.76 15.42
C MET A 116 -8.08 -0.28 15.33
N ALA A 117 -7.23 -0.66 16.29
CA ALA A 117 -5.81 -0.36 16.30
C ALA A 117 -5.03 -1.45 17.04
N LEU A 118 -3.81 -1.69 16.58
CA LEU A 118 -2.84 -2.60 17.18
C LEU A 118 -1.46 -1.97 16.98
N LEU A 119 -0.72 -1.73 18.06
CA LEU A 119 0.62 -1.13 17.98
C LEU A 119 1.55 -1.64 19.09
N MET A 120 2.86 -1.49 18.88
CA MET A 120 3.89 -1.80 19.87
C MET A 120 4.50 -0.50 20.41
N GLU A 121 4.60 -0.37 21.73
CA GLU A 121 5.47 0.61 22.38
C GLU A 121 6.68 -0.11 22.98
N THR A 122 7.88 0.46 22.82
CA THR A 122 9.14 -0.22 23.14
C THR A 122 10.13 0.65 23.91
N TYR A 123 9.77 1.90 24.22
CA TYR A 123 10.64 2.80 24.98
C TYR A 123 10.83 2.36 26.44
N TYR A 124 9.76 1.84 27.06
CA TYR A 124 9.82 1.19 28.37
C TYR A 124 10.00 -0.32 28.16
N ASP A 125 9.15 -1.15 28.76
CA ASP A 125 9.04 -2.56 28.40
C ASP A 125 8.22 -2.72 27.11
N PRO A 126 8.52 -3.73 26.27
CA PRO A 126 7.73 -4.02 25.08
C PRO A 126 6.27 -4.34 25.43
N GLU A 127 5.37 -3.45 25.03
CA GLU A 127 3.96 -3.52 25.35
C GLU A 127 3.11 -3.46 24.09
N LEU A 128 2.20 -4.41 23.95
CA LEU A 128 1.25 -4.45 22.86
C LEU A 128 -0.04 -3.73 23.27
N PHE A 129 -0.43 -2.71 22.51
CA PHE A 129 -1.68 -1.99 22.72
C PHE A 129 -2.72 -2.46 21.71
N SER A 130 -3.88 -2.88 22.21
CA SER A 130 -5.00 -3.36 21.43
C SER A 130 -6.23 -2.50 21.71
N CYS A 131 -6.77 -1.84 20.69
CA CYS A 131 -7.93 -0.97 20.81
C CYS A 131 -9.06 -1.49 19.94
N GLY A 132 -10.24 -1.63 20.52
CA GLY A 132 -11.43 -2.19 19.87
C GLY A 132 -12.56 -1.19 19.69
N THR A 133 -13.66 -1.63 19.07
CA THR A 133 -14.91 -0.84 19.01
C THR A 133 -15.62 -0.79 20.36
N VAL A 134 -15.46 -1.85 21.15
CA VAL A 134 -16.06 -1.97 22.49
C VAL A 134 -15.39 -1.02 23.48
N GLY A 135 -16.14 -0.59 24.50
CA GLY A 135 -15.62 0.26 25.56
C GLY A 135 -15.42 1.71 25.12
N ASN A 136 -16.09 2.11 24.04
CA ASN A 136 -15.90 3.41 23.38
C ASN A 136 -14.45 3.67 22.96
N GLY A 137 -13.73 2.63 22.54
CA GLY A 137 -12.37 2.78 21.99
C GLY A 137 -11.26 2.88 23.03
N VAL A 138 -11.52 2.46 24.27
CA VAL A 138 -10.48 2.30 25.28
C VAL A 138 -9.57 1.13 24.88
N CYS A 139 -8.27 1.32 25.03
CA CYS A 139 -7.28 0.29 24.68
C CYS A 139 -6.93 -0.59 25.89
N SER A 140 -6.61 -1.84 25.61
CA SER A 140 -5.95 -2.75 26.54
C SER A 140 -4.46 -2.79 26.23
N ARG A 141 -3.65 -2.84 27.29
CA ARG A 141 -2.20 -2.99 27.24
C ARG A 141 -1.85 -4.42 27.64
N HIS A 142 -1.06 -5.09 26.83
CA HIS A 142 -0.57 -6.45 27.07
C HIS A 142 0.93 -6.38 27.26
N LEU A 143 1.40 -6.68 28.47
CA LEU A 143 2.83 -6.81 28.72
C LEU A 143 3.33 -8.12 28.09
N LEU A 144 4.37 -8.04 27.26
CA LEU A 144 4.91 -9.20 26.57
C LEU A 144 6.09 -9.78 27.38
N GLU A 145 5.88 -10.95 27.99
CA GLU A 145 6.97 -11.76 28.56
C GLU A 145 7.21 -12.94 27.61
N ASP A 146 8.42 -13.06 27.04
CA ASP A 146 8.83 -14.12 26.11
C ASP A 146 7.84 -14.43 24.95
N GLY A 147 7.04 -13.44 24.52
CA GLY A 147 6.07 -13.58 23.43
C GLY A 147 4.72 -14.20 23.85
N GLU A 148 4.49 -14.42 25.14
CA GLU A 148 3.18 -14.80 25.68
C GLU A 148 2.26 -13.58 25.81
N LEU A 149 1.01 -13.72 25.36
CA LEU A 149 0.03 -12.63 25.31
C LEU A 149 -0.70 -12.36 26.65
N ASP A 150 -0.42 -13.14 27.69
CA ASP A 150 -1.38 -13.39 28.78
C ASP A 150 -0.82 -13.13 30.21
N VAL A 151 0.36 -12.52 30.35
CA VAL A 151 0.97 -12.33 31.67
C VAL A 151 0.31 -11.20 32.46
N GLU A 152 0.06 -10.04 31.83
CA GLU A 152 -0.63 -8.93 32.46
C GLU A 152 -1.39 -8.09 31.42
N VAL A 153 -2.72 -8.02 31.55
CA VAL A 153 -3.58 -7.21 30.67
C VAL A 153 -4.21 -6.08 31.47
N ASN A 154 -3.78 -4.85 31.18
CA ASN A 154 -4.25 -3.66 31.90
C ASN A 154 -5.13 -2.81 31.00
N CYS A 155 -6.33 -2.50 31.49
CA CYS A 155 -7.24 -1.57 30.84
C CYS A 155 -6.73 -0.14 31.01
N LEU A 156 -6.42 0.53 29.91
CA LEU A 156 -5.85 1.88 29.98
C LEU A 156 -6.88 2.92 30.39
N GLY A 157 -6.44 3.85 31.22
CA GLY A 157 -7.20 5.02 31.60
C GLY A 157 -8.31 4.77 32.63
N SER A 158 -8.15 3.75 33.48
CA SER A 158 -8.89 3.61 34.74
C SER A 158 -8.71 4.85 35.64
N HIS A 159 -7.53 5.48 35.60
CA HIS A 159 -7.17 6.68 36.36
C HIS A 159 -7.32 7.98 35.56
N ASN A 160 -7.83 7.95 34.32
CA ASN A 160 -8.04 9.16 33.53
C ASN A 160 -9.19 9.99 34.11
N LYS A 161 -8.92 11.28 34.31
CA LYS A 161 -9.92 12.25 34.77
C LYS A 161 -10.62 12.96 33.60
N ASP A 162 -10.11 12.78 32.38
CA ASP A 162 -10.53 13.43 31.15
C ASP A 162 -10.87 12.42 30.05
N GLY A 163 -11.25 12.91 28.86
CA GLY A 163 -11.59 12.11 27.69
C GLY A 163 -10.39 11.39 27.03
N SER A 164 -9.17 11.54 27.54
CA SER A 164 -7.97 11.02 26.86
C SER A 164 -7.88 9.50 26.80
N ARG A 165 -8.72 8.78 27.58
CA ARG A 165 -8.86 7.31 27.56
C ARG A 165 -9.53 6.78 26.29
N TYR A 166 -10.35 7.57 25.60
CA TYR A 166 -11.12 7.12 24.44
C TYR A 166 -10.28 7.25 23.18
N VAL A 167 -9.48 6.22 22.91
CA VAL A 167 -8.44 6.27 21.89
C VAL A 167 -9.00 6.07 20.49
N ALA A 168 -9.70 4.97 20.28
CA ALA A 168 -10.14 4.51 18.97
C ALA A 168 -11.58 4.91 18.63
N GLY A 169 -11.79 5.30 17.37
CA GLY A 169 -13.11 5.53 16.78
C GLY A 169 -13.63 4.28 16.07
N PRO A 170 -14.96 4.10 15.97
CA PRO A 170 -15.57 2.89 15.41
C PRO A 170 -15.50 2.80 13.89
N ALA A 171 -15.07 3.86 13.19
CA ALA A 171 -14.92 3.89 11.72
C ALA A 171 -13.46 3.70 11.25
N GLY A 172 -12.54 3.35 12.15
CA GLY A 172 -11.13 3.13 11.86
C GLY A 172 -10.22 4.18 12.50
N THR A 173 -9.08 3.71 13.02
CA THR A 173 -8.12 4.53 13.77
C THR A 173 -6.71 4.31 13.23
N GLN A 174 -5.95 5.39 13.08
CA GLN A 174 -4.52 5.39 12.79
C GLN A 174 -3.77 5.97 13.99
N ILE A 175 -2.72 5.28 14.43
CA ILE A 175 -1.92 5.66 15.61
C ILE A 175 -0.45 5.62 15.23
N VAL A 176 0.27 6.69 15.58
CA VAL A 176 1.73 6.74 15.56
C VAL A 176 2.20 7.08 16.97
N ASN A 177 2.89 6.15 17.61
CA ASN A 177 3.59 6.40 18.87
C ASN A 177 5.01 6.88 18.58
N VAL A 178 5.44 7.95 19.25
CA VAL A 178 6.80 8.50 19.12
C VAL A 178 7.31 8.89 20.49
N GLU A 179 8.56 8.52 20.78
CA GLU A 179 9.31 9.02 21.91
C GLU A 179 10.18 10.20 21.49
N VAL A 180 10.05 11.33 22.20
CA VAL A 180 10.94 12.48 22.07
C VAL A 180 11.18 13.14 23.42
N GLY A 181 12.43 13.13 23.88
CA GLY A 181 12.85 13.84 25.08
C GLY A 181 12.37 13.18 26.38
N GLY A 182 12.35 11.86 26.42
CA GLY A 182 11.92 11.03 27.55
C GLY A 182 10.40 10.94 27.70
N VAL A 183 9.65 11.32 26.66
CA VAL A 183 8.18 11.36 26.71
C VAL A 183 7.60 10.62 25.52
N VAL A 184 6.82 9.59 25.80
CA VAL A 184 6.06 8.83 24.81
C VAL A 184 4.75 9.57 24.48
N ARG A 185 4.51 9.77 23.19
CA ARG A 185 3.33 10.48 22.66
C ARG A 185 2.60 9.60 21.67
N PHE A 186 1.28 9.61 21.75
CA PHE A 186 0.41 8.92 20.83
C PHE A 186 -0.31 9.95 19.96
N PHE A 187 0.07 10.02 18.69
CA PHE A 187 -0.65 10.78 17.67
C PHE A 187 -1.76 9.88 17.15
N VAL A 188 -3.00 10.27 17.37
CA VAL A 188 -4.17 9.43 17.05
C VAL A 188 -5.11 10.18 16.15
N ALA A 189 -5.48 9.54 15.05
CA ALA A 189 -6.41 10.05 14.08
C ALA A 189 -7.56 9.06 13.82
N ASN A 190 -8.78 9.54 14.02
CA ASN A 190 -10.00 8.74 13.95
C ASN A 190 -10.81 9.12 12.73
N SER A 191 -11.16 8.13 11.92
CA SER A 191 -12.08 8.32 10.79
C SER A 191 -13.48 8.63 11.30
N GLU A 192 -14.23 9.44 10.56
CA GLU A 192 -15.54 9.90 11.01
C GLU A 192 -16.63 8.86 10.73
N PRO A 193 -17.36 8.37 11.76
CA PRO A 193 -18.50 7.48 11.55
C PRO A 193 -19.70 8.27 11.01
N LEU A 194 -20.14 7.92 9.79
CA LEU A 194 -21.28 8.54 9.12
C LEU A 194 -22.61 8.13 9.77
N ASN A 195 -23.02 8.88 10.79
CA ASN A 195 -24.28 8.67 11.51
C ASN A 195 -24.84 10.02 12.03
N PRO A 196 -25.57 10.79 11.20
CA PRO A 196 -26.12 12.10 11.57
C PRO A 196 -27.00 12.07 12.82
N SER A 197 -27.68 10.94 13.05
CA SER A 197 -28.66 10.78 14.13
C SER A 197 -28.00 10.72 15.50
N LEU A 198 -26.70 10.42 15.57
CA LEU A 198 -25.97 10.29 16.81
C LEU A 198 -25.37 11.67 17.22
N PRO A 199 -25.78 12.25 18.37
CA PRO A 199 -25.31 13.56 18.79
C PRO A 199 -23.79 13.64 18.93
N SER A 200 -23.19 14.77 18.57
CA SER A 200 -21.74 14.99 18.69
C SER A 200 -21.21 14.75 20.10
N SER A 201 -22.00 15.05 21.15
CA SER A 201 -21.63 14.84 22.56
C SER A 201 -21.52 13.38 22.98
N SER A 202 -22.12 12.46 22.23
CA SER A 202 -21.99 11.02 22.48
C SER A 202 -20.74 10.40 21.83
N ARG A 203 -20.01 11.18 21.02
CA ARG A 203 -18.76 10.77 20.37
C ARG A 203 -17.59 11.21 21.25
N LEU A 204 -17.11 10.29 22.06
CA LEU A 204 -16.10 10.55 23.10
C LEU A 204 -14.66 10.59 22.56
N HIS A 205 -14.40 10.00 21.39
CA HIS A 205 -13.09 10.05 20.73
C HIS A 205 -12.91 11.39 20.00
N HIS A 206 -11.67 11.87 19.91
CA HIS A 206 -11.37 13.06 19.10
C HIS A 206 -10.99 12.69 17.67
N THR A 207 -11.28 13.57 16.70
CA THR A 207 -10.95 13.34 15.28
C THR A 207 -9.43 13.25 15.07
N ILE A 208 -8.67 14.16 15.68
CA ILE A 208 -7.21 14.08 15.73
C ILE A 208 -6.72 14.57 17.09
N SER A 209 -5.73 13.89 17.66
CA SER A 209 -5.24 14.20 19.01
C SER A 209 -3.79 13.77 19.22
N ILE A 210 -3.13 14.44 20.16
CA ILE A 210 -1.84 14.06 20.73
C ILE A 210 -2.11 13.73 22.19
N ARG A 211 -1.73 12.52 22.61
CA ARG A 211 -1.86 12.06 23.99
C ARG A 211 -0.47 11.84 24.56
N LYS A 212 -0.21 12.39 25.74
CA LYS A 212 0.99 12.06 26.51
C LYS A 212 0.72 10.77 27.29
N MET A 213 1.61 9.79 27.17
CA MET A 213 1.59 8.59 28.02
C MET A 213 2.31 8.90 29.34
N TRP A 214 1.77 8.41 30.45
CA TRP A 214 2.42 8.54 31.74
C TRP A 214 3.56 7.54 31.93
N GLU A 215 4.52 7.88 32.79
CA GLU A 215 5.63 6.98 33.15
C GLU A 215 5.15 5.72 33.87
N THR A 216 4.00 5.75 34.54
CA THR A 216 3.34 4.57 35.13
C THR A 216 2.66 3.69 34.07
N GLN A 217 2.58 4.16 32.83
CA GLN A 217 2.08 3.45 31.65
C GLN A 217 0.61 2.97 31.74
N ASP A 218 -0.14 3.41 32.75
CA ASP A 218 -1.53 3.05 33.03
C ASP A 218 -2.55 4.06 32.48
N ARG A 219 -2.08 5.25 32.05
CA ARG A 219 -2.92 6.36 31.61
C ARG A 219 -2.32 7.24 30.53
N PHE A 220 -3.24 7.87 29.80
CA PHE A 220 -2.98 9.00 28.92
C PHE A 220 -3.43 10.30 29.55
N GLU A 221 -2.96 11.42 29.02
CA GLU A 221 -3.41 12.77 29.37
C GLU A 221 -3.39 13.68 28.13
N PHE A 222 -4.33 14.62 28.09
CA PHE A 222 -4.21 15.82 27.28
C PHE A 222 -3.54 16.94 28.08
N VAL A 223 -2.41 17.46 27.58
CA VAL A 223 -1.67 18.54 28.25
C VAL A 223 -2.48 19.84 28.29
N SER A 224 -3.34 20.05 27.28
CA SER A 224 -4.37 21.09 27.26
C SER A 224 -5.49 20.79 26.25
N GLU A 225 -6.50 21.65 26.17
CA GLU A 225 -7.53 21.64 25.12
C GLU A 225 -6.99 21.78 23.68
N HIS A 226 -5.74 22.23 23.51
CA HIS A 226 -5.08 22.28 22.20
C HIS A 226 -4.46 20.95 21.78
N SER A 227 -4.52 19.92 22.64
CA SER A 227 -4.00 18.57 22.35
C SER A 227 -4.87 17.81 21.34
N TYR A 228 -6.08 18.29 21.07
CA TYR A 228 -7.00 17.63 20.15
C TYR A 228 -7.75 18.65 19.29
N MET A 229 -8.24 18.19 18.14
CA MET A 229 -9.14 18.93 17.25
C MET A 229 -10.23 17.98 16.77
N ASP A 230 -11.43 18.52 16.69
CA ASP A 230 -12.62 17.79 16.27
C ASP A 230 -13.24 18.45 15.05
N LEU A 231 -13.92 17.66 14.23
CA LEU A 231 -14.78 18.22 13.20
C LEU A 231 -15.78 19.19 13.83
N THR A 232 -15.99 20.33 13.18
CA THR A 232 -16.98 21.32 13.64
C THR A 232 -18.35 20.66 13.82
N PRO A 233 -19.19 21.13 14.76
CA PRO A 233 -20.42 20.43 15.14
C PRO A 233 -21.37 20.09 13.97
N GLY A 234 -21.40 20.90 12.90
CA GLY A 234 -22.21 20.63 11.71
C GLY A 234 -21.64 19.56 10.76
N LEU A 235 -20.34 19.28 10.84
CA LEU A 235 -19.64 18.28 10.01
C LEU A 235 -19.52 16.92 10.70
N ARG A 236 -19.45 16.88 12.04
CA ARG A 236 -19.35 15.63 12.80
C ARG A 236 -20.57 14.74 12.53
N GLY A 237 -20.34 13.49 12.16
CA GLY A 237 -21.34 12.52 11.71
C GLY A 237 -21.78 12.63 10.25
N ASN A 238 -21.42 13.71 9.55
CA ASN A 238 -21.88 14.02 8.18
C ASN A 238 -20.75 14.20 7.16
N TYR A 239 -19.51 14.26 7.63
CA TYR A 239 -18.34 14.53 6.83
C TYR A 239 -17.51 13.26 6.64
N PRO A 240 -17.49 12.67 5.42
CA PRO A 240 -16.71 11.48 5.11
C PRO A 240 -15.21 11.79 5.13
N LEU A 241 -14.59 11.55 6.29
CA LEU A 241 -13.16 11.67 6.55
C LEU A 241 -12.61 10.30 6.92
N HIS A 242 -11.70 9.78 6.09
CA HIS A 242 -11.06 8.49 6.28
C HIS A 242 -9.55 8.69 6.44
N TYR A 243 -8.97 8.18 7.53
CA TYR A 243 -7.53 8.09 7.73
C TYR A 243 -7.03 6.75 7.21
N ILE A 244 -6.32 6.77 6.09
CA ILE A 244 -5.93 5.57 5.34
C ILE A 244 -4.59 5.01 5.83
N TYR A 245 -3.63 5.89 6.12
CA TYR A 245 -2.28 5.48 6.50
C TYR A 245 -1.61 6.53 7.39
N SER A 246 -0.67 6.11 8.21
CA SER A 246 0.11 6.99 9.08
C SER A 246 1.53 6.47 9.27
N PHE A 247 2.48 7.38 9.47
CA PHE A 247 3.89 7.04 9.69
C PHE A 247 4.64 8.19 10.36
N GLN A 248 5.78 7.87 10.96
CA GLN A 248 6.78 8.85 11.39
C GLN A 248 7.93 8.88 10.39
N SER A 249 8.46 10.06 10.09
CA SER A 249 9.73 10.20 9.38
C SER A 249 10.46 11.47 9.84
N GLY A 250 11.69 11.30 10.31
CA GLY A 250 12.48 12.37 10.92
C GLY A 250 11.76 13.01 12.12
N ALA A 251 11.68 14.35 12.11
CA ALA A 251 11.07 15.15 13.17
C ALA A 251 9.53 15.31 13.05
N TYR A 252 8.89 14.54 12.16
CA TYR A 252 7.48 14.74 11.82
C TYR A 252 6.69 13.43 11.86
N VAL A 253 5.40 13.59 12.16
CA VAL A 253 4.37 12.55 12.04
C VAL A 253 3.43 12.93 10.90
N TYR A 254 3.04 11.94 10.11
CA TYR A 254 2.21 12.12 8.93
C TYR A 254 0.96 11.26 8.99
N PHE A 255 -0.14 11.79 8.46
CA PHE A 255 -1.37 11.06 8.22
C PHE A 255 -1.85 11.31 6.80
N LEU A 256 -2.33 10.27 6.13
CA LEU A 256 -2.94 10.37 4.81
C LEU A 256 -4.45 10.19 4.93
N THR A 257 -5.18 11.13 4.37
CA THR A 257 -6.64 11.21 4.51
C THR A 257 -7.32 11.21 3.16
N VAL A 258 -8.52 10.62 3.08
CA VAL A 258 -9.48 10.84 2.00
C VAL A 258 -10.64 11.63 2.58
N GLN A 259 -10.90 12.80 2.00
CA GLN A 259 -11.94 13.71 2.47
C GLN A 259 -12.43 14.63 1.34
N ARG A 260 -13.38 15.54 1.63
CA ARG A 260 -13.86 16.50 0.63
C ARG A 260 -12.80 17.54 0.31
N GLU A 261 -12.86 18.08 -0.91
CA GLU A 261 -11.95 19.14 -1.36
C GLU A 261 -12.11 20.43 -0.53
N GLY A 262 -13.36 20.75 -0.18
CA GLY A 262 -13.74 21.91 0.61
C GLY A 262 -15.16 21.79 1.15
N GLY A 263 -15.57 22.71 2.02
CA GLY A 263 -16.83 22.60 2.78
C GLY A 263 -18.11 22.51 1.92
N THR A 264 -18.14 23.16 0.76
CA THR A 264 -19.27 23.13 -0.19
C THR A 264 -19.06 22.16 -1.35
N SER A 265 -17.86 21.61 -1.51
CA SER A 265 -17.56 20.69 -2.61
C SER A 265 -18.17 19.32 -2.34
N LYS A 266 -18.63 18.68 -3.42
CA LYS A 266 -19.00 17.26 -3.40
C LYS A 266 -17.85 16.37 -3.89
N ALA A 267 -16.80 16.97 -4.45
CA ALA A 267 -15.61 16.26 -4.88
C ALA A 267 -14.76 15.85 -3.68
N PHE A 268 -14.05 14.73 -3.87
CA PHE A 268 -13.16 14.14 -2.89
C PHE A 268 -11.74 14.19 -3.38
N HIS A 269 -10.81 14.31 -2.46
CA HIS A 269 -9.38 14.22 -2.72
C HIS A 269 -8.65 13.59 -1.54
N THR A 270 -7.38 13.35 -1.74
CA THR A 270 -6.48 12.89 -0.70
C THR A 270 -5.71 14.09 -0.15
N ARG A 271 -5.52 14.16 1.16
CA ARG A 271 -4.60 15.11 1.80
C ARG A 271 -3.55 14.38 2.62
N ILE A 272 -2.32 14.89 2.57
CA ILE A 272 -1.26 14.54 3.51
C ILE A 272 -1.22 15.59 4.63
N VAL A 273 -1.31 15.10 5.86
CA VAL A 273 -1.23 15.87 7.10
C VAL A 273 0.18 15.72 7.64
N ARG A 274 0.75 16.80 8.19
CA ARG A 274 2.05 16.77 8.87
C ARG A 274 1.98 17.53 10.20
N MET A 275 2.59 16.94 11.22
CA MET A 275 2.74 17.50 12.57
C MET A 275 4.17 17.29 13.07
N CYS A 276 4.62 18.14 14.01
CA CYS A 276 5.89 17.94 14.68
C CYS A 276 5.81 16.81 15.71
N SER A 277 6.76 15.86 15.68
CA SER A 277 6.77 14.72 16.60
C SER A 277 7.04 15.10 18.05
N SER A 278 7.72 16.24 18.27
CA SER A 278 8.03 16.76 19.60
C SER A 278 6.86 17.44 20.31
N ASP A 279 5.82 17.84 19.56
CA ASP A 279 4.72 18.62 20.08
C ASP A 279 3.87 17.81 21.07
N LEU A 280 3.36 18.47 22.11
CA LEU A 280 2.37 17.89 23.04
C LEU A 280 0.95 18.42 22.79
N GLU A 281 0.84 19.42 21.93
CA GLU A 281 -0.38 20.09 21.51
C GLU A 281 -0.37 20.18 19.98
N LEU A 282 -1.53 20.25 19.32
CA LEU A 282 -1.62 20.37 17.86
C LEU A 282 -1.27 21.80 17.41
N LEU A 283 -0.01 22.20 17.65
CA LEU A 283 0.51 23.53 17.36
C LEU A 283 0.99 23.64 15.93
N HIS A 284 1.72 22.65 15.39
CA HIS A 284 2.28 22.72 14.03
C HIS A 284 1.53 21.79 13.06
N TYR A 285 0.21 21.98 12.95
CA TYR A 285 -0.65 21.13 12.13
C TYR A 285 -0.85 21.73 10.73
N VAL A 286 -0.53 20.96 9.69
CA VAL A 286 -0.75 21.38 8.30
C VAL A 286 -1.28 20.24 7.43
N GLU A 287 -2.27 20.54 6.60
CA GLU A 287 -2.76 19.64 5.54
C GLU A 287 -2.37 20.15 4.15
N MET A 288 -2.00 19.26 3.23
CA MET A 288 -1.74 19.58 1.83
C MET A 288 -2.44 18.59 0.91
N PRO A 289 -3.14 19.05 -0.16
CA PRO A 289 -3.68 18.15 -1.18
C PRO A 289 -2.59 17.29 -1.81
N PHE A 290 -2.82 15.98 -1.89
CA PHE A 290 -1.84 14.99 -2.30
C PHE A 290 -2.49 13.99 -3.25
N GLU A 291 -2.39 14.26 -4.55
CA GLU A 291 -3.01 13.48 -5.62
C GLU A 291 -1.96 12.90 -6.56
N CYS A 292 -2.30 11.84 -7.28
CA CYS A 292 -1.42 11.24 -8.28
C CYS A 292 -1.93 11.54 -9.69
N ILE A 293 -1.05 11.86 -10.63
CA ILE A 293 -1.44 12.24 -11.99
C ILE A 293 -0.83 11.32 -13.05
N TYR A 294 -1.57 11.07 -14.12
CA TYR A 294 -1.06 10.39 -15.30
C TYR A 294 -1.24 11.26 -16.54
N SER A 295 -0.15 11.48 -17.26
CA SER A 295 -0.11 12.32 -18.47
C SER A 295 -0.16 11.46 -19.72
N GLU A 296 -1.30 11.43 -20.41
CA GLU A 296 -1.43 10.64 -21.64
C GLU A 296 -0.84 11.41 -22.83
N LYS A 297 0.20 10.84 -23.46
CA LYS A 297 0.84 11.43 -24.65
C LYS A 297 -0.02 11.18 -25.89
N GLY A 298 -0.89 12.13 -26.23
CA GLY A 298 -1.69 12.07 -27.45
C GLY A 298 -0.88 12.31 -28.74
N ARG A 299 -1.35 11.76 -29.88
CA ARG A 299 -0.73 11.92 -31.23
C ARG A 299 -0.61 13.37 -31.74
N ARG A 300 -1.26 14.34 -31.09
CA ARG A 300 -1.31 15.77 -31.49
C ARG A 300 -0.95 16.73 -30.36
N LYS A 301 0.20 16.56 -29.69
CA LYS A 301 0.83 17.50 -28.73
C LYS A 301 -0.01 18.05 -27.55
N ARG A 302 -1.31 17.76 -27.43
CA ARG A 302 -2.13 17.99 -26.24
C ARG A 302 -2.03 16.77 -25.35
N SER A 303 -1.32 16.90 -24.23
CA SER A 303 -1.34 15.93 -23.14
C SER A 303 -2.64 16.09 -22.36
N THR A 304 -3.42 15.02 -22.24
CA THR A 304 -4.56 14.97 -21.32
C THR A 304 -4.07 14.43 -19.98
N GLN A 305 -4.20 15.24 -18.93
CA GLN A 305 -3.82 14.87 -17.58
C GLN A 305 -5.03 14.25 -16.87
N VAL A 306 -4.84 13.05 -16.34
CA VAL A 306 -5.85 12.32 -15.57
C VAL A 306 -5.43 12.33 -14.11
N VAL A 307 -6.33 12.71 -13.21
CA VAL A 307 -6.09 12.78 -11.77
C VAL A 307 -6.66 11.53 -11.09
N PHE A 308 -5.87 10.95 -10.20
CA PHE A 308 -6.23 9.87 -9.31
C PHE A 308 -6.23 10.44 -7.89
N ASN A 309 -7.44 10.71 -7.39
CA ASN A 309 -7.70 11.58 -6.26
C ASN A 309 -7.91 10.83 -4.94
N ILE A 310 -8.13 9.50 -4.96
CA ILE A 310 -8.45 8.72 -3.76
C ILE A 310 -7.34 7.72 -3.46
N LEU A 311 -6.62 7.92 -2.37
CA LEU A 311 -5.66 6.95 -1.86
C LEU A 311 -6.35 5.67 -1.42
N GLN A 312 -5.83 4.52 -1.85
CA GLN A 312 -6.30 3.19 -1.45
C GLN A 312 -5.40 2.57 -0.40
N ALA A 313 -4.08 2.69 -0.60
CA ALA A 313 -3.07 2.19 0.32
C ALA A 313 -1.77 2.97 0.16
N ALA A 314 -0.95 2.99 1.20
CA ALA A 314 0.37 3.61 1.18
C ALA A 314 1.35 2.83 2.04
N HIS A 315 2.63 2.96 1.72
CA HIS A 315 3.71 2.38 2.51
C HIS A 315 4.94 3.28 2.44
N VAL A 316 5.58 3.52 3.58
CA VAL A 316 6.91 4.16 3.62
C VAL A 316 7.96 3.09 3.79
N ALA A 317 9.00 3.15 2.96
CA ALA A 317 10.15 2.26 3.04
C ALA A 317 11.42 2.95 2.58
N LYS A 318 12.57 2.36 2.94
CA LYS A 318 13.86 2.69 2.33
C LYS A 318 13.91 2.16 0.90
N ALA A 319 14.66 2.86 0.05
CA ALA A 319 14.87 2.48 -1.34
C ALA A 319 16.15 1.66 -1.53
N GLY A 320 16.09 0.63 -2.39
CA GLY A 320 17.27 -0.06 -2.90
C GLY A 320 18.15 0.87 -3.75
N ASN A 321 19.39 0.44 -3.99
CA ASN A 321 20.44 1.23 -4.64
C ASN A 321 20.03 1.82 -5.99
N ASP A 322 19.29 1.07 -6.80
CA ASP A 322 18.84 1.51 -8.12
C ASP A 322 17.85 2.67 -8.02
N LEU A 323 16.81 2.53 -7.18
CA LEU A 323 15.81 3.58 -7.00
C LEU A 323 16.42 4.82 -6.35
N ARG A 324 17.38 4.65 -5.43
CA ARG A 324 18.12 5.78 -4.85
C ARG A 324 18.86 6.58 -5.92
N ARG A 325 19.49 5.93 -6.89
CA ARG A 325 20.14 6.60 -8.03
C ARG A 325 19.12 7.27 -8.96
N ASP A 326 17.99 6.61 -9.23
CA ASP A 326 16.93 7.14 -10.11
C ASP A 326 16.26 8.42 -9.54
N MET A 327 16.25 8.57 -8.22
CA MET A 327 15.60 9.67 -7.48
C MET A 327 16.58 10.62 -6.77
N ASP A 328 17.90 10.41 -6.90
CA ASP A 328 18.95 11.17 -6.19
C ASP A 328 18.76 11.19 -4.65
N LEU A 329 18.53 10.00 -4.09
CA LEU A 329 18.24 9.81 -2.66
C LEU A 329 19.47 9.40 -1.86
N LYS A 330 19.50 9.83 -0.60
CA LYS A 330 20.44 9.34 0.40
C LYS A 330 19.97 7.99 0.95
N GLU A 331 20.87 7.27 1.61
CA GLU A 331 20.59 5.97 2.21
C GLU A 331 19.48 6.04 3.28
N GLU A 332 19.49 7.10 4.06
CA GLU A 332 18.52 7.34 5.13
C GLU A 332 17.21 7.99 4.65
N ASP A 333 17.07 8.29 3.36
CA ASP A 333 15.87 8.95 2.86
C ASP A 333 14.68 7.97 2.82
N ASP A 334 13.58 8.38 3.45
CA ASP A 334 12.32 7.66 3.38
C ASP A 334 11.56 7.98 2.09
N VAL A 335 10.98 6.95 1.47
CA VAL A 335 10.19 7.07 0.24
C VAL A 335 8.76 6.60 0.51
N LEU A 336 7.79 7.44 0.13
CA LEU A 336 6.37 7.13 0.19
C LEU A 336 5.93 6.51 -1.14
N PHE A 337 5.42 5.28 -1.06
CA PHE A 337 4.77 4.56 -2.15
C PHE A 337 3.26 4.61 -1.92
N ALA A 338 2.52 5.22 -2.84
CA ALA A 338 1.10 5.49 -2.66
C ALA A 338 0.28 5.00 -3.86
N ALA A 339 -0.62 4.05 -3.60
CA ALA A 339 -1.54 3.52 -4.59
C ALA A 339 -2.85 4.33 -4.56
N PHE A 340 -3.16 4.98 -5.67
CA PHE A 340 -4.37 5.78 -5.85
C PHE A 340 -5.36 5.09 -6.77
N ALA A 341 -6.63 5.46 -6.62
CA ALA A 341 -7.70 5.13 -7.54
C ALA A 341 -8.44 6.41 -7.95
N ARG A 342 -9.05 6.36 -9.13
CA ARG A 342 -9.96 7.41 -9.58
C ARG A 342 -11.31 7.25 -8.90
N SER A 343 -11.85 8.32 -8.34
CA SER A 343 -13.18 8.28 -7.73
C SER A 343 -14.30 8.23 -8.77
N LYS A 344 -15.46 7.71 -8.37
CA LYS A 344 -16.72 8.02 -9.04
C LYS A 344 -17.00 9.53 -8.90
N PRO A 345 -17.76 10.14 -9.83
CA PRO A 345 -18.14 11.55 -9.70
C PRO A 345 -18.83 11.82 -8.35
N ASP A 346 -18.39 12.88 -7.66
CA ASP A 346 -18.96 13.35 -6.39
C ASP A 346 -19.08 12.29 -5.27
N SER A 347 -18.21 11.28 -5.29
CA SER A 347 -18.23 10.16 -4.34
C SER A 347 -16.81 9.76 -3.93
N PRO A 348 -16.59 9.27 -2.69
CA PRO A 348 -15.30 8.70 -2.29
C PRO A 348 -15.07 7.29 -2.85
N GLU A 349 -16.09 6.69 -3.49
CA GLU A 349 -15.99 5.32 -3.99
C GLU A 349 -14.99 5.21 -5.15
N PRO A 350 -14.01 4.30 -5.06
CA PRO A 350 -13.02 4.11 -6.12
C PRO A 350 -13.63 3.40 -7.33
N THR A 351 -13.04 3.66 -8.50
CA THR A 351 -13.27 2.90 -9.74
C THR A 351 -12.12 1.91 -9.97
N ALA A 352 -12.31 0.93 -10.86
CA ALA A 352 -11.26 -0.01 -11.26
C ALA A 352 -10.21 0.62 -12.18
N SER A 353 -9.64 1.74 -11.72
CA SER A 353 -8.62 2.50 -12.40
C SER A 353 -7.67 3.09 -11.37
N SER A 354 -6.47 2.52 -11.31
CA SER A 354 -5.45 2.86 -10.33
C SER A 354 -4.13 3.34 -10.93
N THR A 355 -3.35 4.02 -10.11
CA THR A 355 -1.97 4.46 -10.36
C THR A 355 -1.15 4.31 -9.08
N VAL A 356 0.18 4.31 -9.20
CA VAL A 356 1.07 4.34 -8.04
C VAL A 356 2.05 5.49 -8.21
N CYS A 357 2.05 6.40 -7.25
CA CYS A 357 3.02 7.49 -7.18
C CYS A 357 4.09 7.17 -6.14
N VAL A 358 5.34 7.50 -6.47
CA VAL A 358 6.52 7.30 -5.62
C VAL A 358 7.19 8.65 -5.43
N ILE A 359 7.35 9.08 -4.18
CA ILE A 359 7.89 10.41 -3.84
C ILE A 359 8.69 10.32 -2.54
N SER A 360 9.80 11.05 -2.43
CA SER A 360 10.55 11.08 -1.18
C SER A 360 9.87 11.96 -0.14
N VAL A 361 10.00 11.59 1.14
CA VAL A 361 9.46 12.39 2.23
C VAL A 361 10.20 13.74 2.35
N SER A 362 11.46 13.79 1.94
CA SER A 362 12.25 15.02 1.85
C SER A 362 11.69 16.01 0.81
N GLU A 363 11.19 15.51 -0.33
CA GLU A 363 10.53 16.34 -1.35
C GLU A 363 9.17 16.84 -0.85
N ILE A 364 8.37 15.98 -0.19
CA ILE A 364 7.11 16.39 0.47
C ILE A 364 7.35 17.54 1.45
N ASN A 365 8.39 17.43 2.29
CA ASN A 365 8.75 18.48 3.24
C ASN A 365 9.17 19.78 2.55
N SER A 366 9.86 19.67 1.42
CA SER A 366 10.23 20.81 0.59
C SER A 366 8.98 21.51 0.01
N PHE A 367 7.95 20.77 -0.37
CA PHE A 367 6.68 21.34 -0.82
C PHE A 367 5.95 22.08 0.30
N PHE A 368 5.82 21.47 1.49
CA PHE A 368 5.25 22.17 2.65
C PHE A 368 5.98 23.48 2.94
N LYS A 369 7.32 23.45 2.93
CA LYS A 369 8.15 24.63 3.17
C LYS A 369 7.89 25.70 2.11
N ASP A 370 7.97 25.34 0.83
CA ASP A 370 7.83 26.27 -0.30
C ASP A 370 6.45 26.95 -0.29
N PHE A 371 5.38 26.17 -0.09
CA PHE A 371 4.02 26.70 -0.14
C PHE A 371 3.66 27.56 1.09
N ILE A 372 4.10 27.17 2.28
CA ILE A 372 3.89 27.97 3.50
C ILE A 372 4.66 29.29 3.39
N GLN A 373 5.93 29.26 2.99
CA GLN A 373 6.75 30.48 2.85
C GLN A 373 6.21 31.44 1.79
N LYS A 374 5.58 30.92 0.73
CA LYS A 374 4.91 31.73 -0.30
C LYS A 374 3.51 32.21 0.08
N GLY A 375 3.01 31.87 1.27
CA GLY A 375 1.67 32.26 1.73
C GLY A 375 0.54 31.56 0.97
N HIS A 376 0.79 30.39 0.36
CA HIS A 376 -0.25 29.60 -0.32
C HIS A 376 -1.07 28.77 0.69
N THR A 377 -1.54 29.41 1.76
CA THR A 377 -2.20 28.77 2.90
C THR A 377 -3.51 29.46 3.25
N LYS A 378 -4.45 28.71 3.82
CA LYS A 378 -5.69 29.22 4.41
C LYS A 378 -5.95 28.52 5.77
N PRO A 379 -6.78 29.09 6.66
CA PRO A 379 -7.24 28.41 7.86
C PRO A 379 -8.01 27.12 7.53
N LEU A 380 -7.97 26.14 8.43
CA LEU A 380 -8.76 24.92 8.31
C LEU A 380 -10.23 25.23 8.56
N TYR A 381 -11.11 24.88 7.62
CA TYR A 381 -12.54 25.16 7.75
C TYR A 381 -13.29 24.07 8.53
N HIS A 382 -12.76 22.84 8.55
CA HIS A 382 -13.47 21.68 9.07
C HIS A 382 -13.18 21.37 10.54
N PHE A 383 -12.12 21.93 11.14
CA PHE A 383 -11.72 21.67 12.52
C PHE A 383 -12.06 22.80 13.49
N THR A 384 -12.39 22.43 14.72
CA THR A 384 -12.52 23.34 15.86
C THR A 384 -11.18 24.00 16.21
N GLY A 385 -11.23 25.21 16.79
CA GLY A 385 -10.03 25.90 17.27
C GLY A 385 -9.07 26.38 16.15
N SER A 386 -9.56 26.50 14.92
CA SER A 386 -8.84 27.10 13.81
C SER A 386 -9.01 28.63 13.88
N GLU A 387 -7.98 29.37 14.31
CA GLU A 387 -8.05 30.84 14.28
C GLU A 387 -8.02 31.36 12.84
N GLU A 388 -8.84 32.38 12.53
CA GLU A 388 -8.91 33.00 11.20
C GLU A 388 -7.71 33.91 10.86
N LYS A 389 -6.78 34.11 11.80
CA LYS A 389 -5.68 35.06 11.58
C LYS A 389 -4.69 34.51 10.54
N PRO A 390 -4.39 35.27 9.48
CA PRO A 390 -3.40 34.85 8.50
C PRO A 390 -2.03 34.71 9.18
N TYR A 391 -1.43 33.53 9.03
CA TYR A 391 -0.09 33.25 9.55
C TYR A 391 0.95 34.04 8.75
N ASN A 392 1.34 35.21 9.27
CA ASN A 392 2.40 36.07 8.73
C ASN A 392 3.71 35.80 9.48
N GLN A 393 4.21 34.57 9.50
CA GLN A 393 5.51 34.26 10.10
C GLN A 393 6.39 33.42 9.19
N THR A 394 7.68 33.70 9.30
CA THR A 394 8.79 33.15 8.51
C THR A 394 9.43 31.90 9.11
N SER A 395 9.00 31.49 10.32
CA SER A 395 9.56 30.31 11.00
C SER A 395 8.82 29.05 10.59
N PHE A 396 9.57 28.04 10.20
CA PHE A 396 9.07 26.75 9.73
C PHE A 396 9.98 25.68 10.32
N GLY A 397 9.54 25.01 11.37
CA GLY A 397 10.30 23.97 12.03
C GLY A 397 9.58 23.39 13.24
N CYS A 398 10.19 22.38 13.84
CA CYS A 398 9.79 21.90 15.15
C CYS A 398 10.70 22.56 16.21
N GLY A 399 10.12 23.21 17.22
CA GLY A 399 10.91 23.87 18.26
C GLY A 399 10.09 24.68 19.28
N LYS A 400 10.64 24.83 20.50
CA LYS A 400 9.96 25.40 21.67
C LYS A 400 9.61 26.90 21.61
N HIS A 401 10.08 27.64 20.61
CA HIS A 401 9.96 29.11 20.55
C HIS A 401 9.16 29.64 19.34
N GLU A 402 8.53 28.76 18.56
CA GLU A 402 7.71 29.15 17.42
C GLU A 402 6.23 29.28 17.83
N LYS A 403 5.51 30.28 17.30
CA LYS A 403 4.05 30.35 17.47
C LYS A 403 3.44 29.27 16.58
N GLY A 404 2.54 28.46 17.13
CA GLY A 404 1.83 27.41 16.38
C GLY A 404 0.98 27.94 15.22
N TYR A 405 0.72 27.08 14.25
CA TYR A 405 -0.14 27.27 13.10
C TYR A 405 -0.99 26.03 12.79
N ARG A 406 -2.25 26.25 12.38
CA ARG A 406 -3.20 25.21 11.96
C ARG A 406 -3.75 25.57 10.58
N LEU A 407 -3.15 25.01 9.52
CA LEU A 407 -3.32 25.52 8.16
C LEU A 407 -3.62 24.43 7.13
N GLU A 408 -4.29 24.83 6.05
CA GLU A 408 -4.42 24.06 4.82
C GLU A 408 -3.61 24.74 3.70
N VAL A 409 -2.78 23.97 3.00
CA VAL A 409 -2.08 24.41 1.79
C VAL A 409 -3.06 24.40 0.61
N THR A 410 -3.10 25.50 -0.13
CA THR A 410 -4.05 25.73 -1.23
C THR A 410 -3.53 25.31 -2.61
N ARG A 411 -2.22 25.05 -2.73
CA ARG A 411 -1.57 24.60 -3.97
C ARG A 411 -0.91 23.25 -3.76
N THR A 412 -0.79 22.48 -4.83
CA THR A 412 -0.09 21.20 -4.81
C THR A 412 0.77 21.01 -6.06
N ARG A 413 1.77 20.14 -5.95
CA ARG A 413 2.55 19.61 -7.07
C ARG A 413 2.36 18.09 -7.05
N PRO A 414 1.36 17.56 -7.77
CA PRO A 414 1.06 16.14 -7.71
C PRO A 414 2.17 15.34 -8.40
N PRO A 415 2.68 14.26 -7.78
CA PRO A 415 3.61 13.35 -8.44
C PRO A 415 2.98 12.67 -9.67
N GLU A 416 3.82 12.31 -10.63
CA GLU A 416 3.41 11.51 -11.80
C GLU A 416 3.41 10.01 -11.48
N ASP A 417 2.48 9.28 -12.10
CA ASP A 417 2.38 7.83 -11.98
C ASP A 417 3.68 7.14 -12.43
N TRP A 418 4.22 6.32 -11.55
CA TRP A 418 5.51 5.66 -11.74
C TRP A 418 5.45 4.54 -12.78
N PHE A 419 4.27 3.95 -12.98
CA PHE A 419 4.07 2.80 -13.89
C PHE A 419 3.43 3.16 -15.22
N SER A 420 3.43 4.44 -15.61
CA SER A 420 2.99 4.90 -16.93
C SER A 420 1.60 4.37 -17.36
N GLY A 421 0.65 4.36 -16.44
CA GLY A 421 -0.75 4.00 -16.66
C GLY A 421 -1.01 2.49 -16.73
N ARG A 422 -0.07 1.66 -16.26
CA ARG A 422 -0.16 0.18 -16.30
C ARG A 422 -1.36 -0.37 -15.53
N PHE A 423 -1.69 0.23 -14.39
CA PHE A 423 -2.74 -0.25 -13.48
C PHE A 423 -4.11 0.43 -13.70
N ARG A 424 -4.31 1.09 -14.85
CA ARG A 424 -5.55 1.85 -15.16
C ARG A 424 -6.81 1.00 -15.32
N ASN A 425 -6.70 -0.33 -15.38
CA ASN A 425 -7.82 -1.27 -15.53
C ASN A 425 -7.98 -2.19 -14.31
N VAL A 426 -7.31 -1.88 -13.19
CA VAL A 426 -7.32 -2.68 -11.96
C VAL A 426 -7.61 -1.73 -10.80
N LEU A 427 -8.31 -2.21 -9.77
CA LEU A 427 -8.39 -1.51 -8.48
C LEU A 427 -7.31 -2.08 -7.55
N LEU A 428 -6.26 -1.29 -7.31
CA LEU A 428 -5.27 -1.60 -6.28
C LEU A 428 -5.84 -1.24 -4.91
N THR A 429 -5.75 -2.17 -3.96
CA THR A 429 -6.27 -2.02 -2.59
C THR A 429 -5.18 -2.13 -1.53
N SER A 430 -3.97 -2.54 -1.92
CA SER A 430 -2.84 -2.73 -1.02
C SER A 430 -1.52 -2.42 -1.72
N ILE A 431 -0.55 -1.89 -0.97
CA ILE A 431 0.83 -1.69 -1.44
C ILE A 431 1.79 -1.86 -0.27
N SER A 432 2.90 -2.56 -0.52
CA SER A 432 4.08 -2.55 0.33
C SER A 432 5.32 -2.55 -0.55
N ALA A 433 6.36 -1.86 -0.11
CA ALA A 433 7.60 -1.72 -0.85
C ALA A 433 8.77 -2.14 0.04
N MET A 434 9.71 -2.89 -0.51
CA MET A 434 10.88 -3.38 0.21
C MET A 434 12.12 -3.31 -0.68
N PRO A 435 13.28 -2.88 -0.14
CA PRO A 435 14.54 -3.08 -0.82
C PRO A 435 14.88 -4.57 -0.82
N ILE A 436 15.34 -5.08 -1.98
CA ILE A 436 15.87 -6.43 -2.10
C ILE A 436 17.08 -6.43 -3.00
N GLN A 437 18.24 -6.79 -2.44
CA GLN A 437 19.54 -6.59 -3.08
C GLN A 437 19.69 -5.12 -3.51
N ASP A 438 19.93 -4.85 -4.79
CA ASP A 438 20.05 -3.48 -5.33
C ASP A 438 18.71 -2.86 -5.74
N HIS A 439 17.63 -3.65 -5.78
CA HIS A 439 16.33 -3.22 -6.30
C HIS A 439 15.38 -2.80 -5.18
N THR A 440 14.33 -2.08 -5.56
CA THR A 440 13.14 -1.88 -4.73
C THR A 440 11.98 -2.64 -5.38
N VAL A 441 11.30 -3.51 -4.64
CA VAL A 441 10.14 -4.24 -5.13
C VAL A 441 8.88 -3.71 -4.47
N ALA A 442 7.91 -3.29 -5.28
CA ALA A 442 6.56 -3.00 -4.83
C ALA A 442 5.69 -4.25 -5.00
N THR A 443 5.08 -4.70 -3.90
CA THR A 443 4.04 -5.72 -3.88
C THR A 443 2.69 -5.03 -3.77
N LEU A 444 1.85 -5.23 -4.78
CA LEU A 444 0.53 -4.64 -4.92
C LEU A 444 -0.54 -5.71 -4.72
N GLY A 445 -1.58 -5.39 -3.96
CA GLY A 445 -2.77 -6.21 -3.81
C GLY A 445 -3.96 -5.59 -4.52
N THR A 446 -4.85 -6.42 -5.06
CA THR A 446 -5.99 -5.97 -5.85
C THR A 446 -7.34 -6.31 -5.19
N ALA A 447 -8.40 -5.62 -5.63
CA ALA A 447 -9.76 -5.87 -5.18
C ALA A 447 -10.30 -7.27 -5.54
N ASP A 448 -9.76 -7.91 -6.58
CA ASP A 448 -10.08 -9.28 -6.98
C ASP A 448 -9.14 -10.33 -6.37
N GLY A 449 -8.33 -9.94 -5.37
CA GLY A 449 -7.53 -10.88 -4.57
C GLY A 449 -6.23 -11.35 -5.22
N ARG A 450 -5.74 -10.61 -6.22
CA ARG A 450 -4.45 -10.86 -6.87
C ARG A 450 -3.33 -10.13 -6.16
N VAL A 451 -2.12 -10.71 -6.24
CA VAL A 451 -0.88 -10.13 -5.77
C VAL A 451 0.07 -9.96 -6.96
N ILE A 452 0.54 -8.74 -7.13
CA ILE A 452 1.41 -8.33 -8.24
C ILE A 452 2.71 -7.81 -7.64
N GLN A 453 3.86 -8.33 -8.07
CA GLN A 453 5.17 -7.78 -7.68
C GLN A 453 5.86 -7.18 -8.89
N VAL A 454 6.40 -5.98 -8.70
CA VAL A 454 7.04 -5.19 -9.74
C VAL A 454 8.27 -4.48 -9.19
N VAL A 455 9.35 -4.45 -9.99
CA VAL A 455 10.54 -3.67 -9.64
C VAL A 455 10.24 -2.20 -9.89
N VAL A 456 10.52 -1.36 -8.90
CA VAL A 456 10.35 0.09 -8.98
C VAL A 456 11.64 0.69 -9.54
N SER A 457 11.59 1.08 -10.81
CA SER A 457 12.67 1.80 -11.49
C SER A 457 12.10 2.85 -12.43
N ARG A 458 12.82 3.95 -12.63
CA ARG A 458 12.45 5.04 -13.54
C ARG A 458 12.84 4.75 -14.99
N PHE A 459 13.96 4.06 -15.19
CA PHE A 459 14.53 3.78 -16.51
C PHE A 459 14.50 2.31 -16.90
N GLY A 460 14.22 1.42 -15.94
CA GLY A 460 14.17 -0.03 -16.14
C GLY A 460 12.84 -0.55 -16.68
N ASN A 461 12.77 -1.88 -16.83
CA ASN A 461 11.52 -2.56 -17.16
C ASN A 461 10.58 -2.55 -15.94
N THR A 462 9.40 -1.96 -16.11
CA THR A 462 8.35 -1.89 -15.08
C THR A 462 7.25 -2.92 -15.28
N ASP A 463 7.48 -3.93 -16.13
CA ASP A 463 6.58 -5.07 -16.24
C ASP A 463 6.56 -5.85 -14.91
N PRO A 464 5.37 -6.25 -14.42
CA PRO A 464 5.28 -7.15 -13.28
C PRO A 464 6.07 -8.43 -13.57
N HIS A 465 6.87 -8.84 -12.60
CA HIS A 465 7.59 -10.11 -12.65
C HIS A 465 6.87 -11.21 -11.87
N VAL A 466 5.84 -10.87 -11.08
CA VAL A 466 4.92 -11.81 -10.42
C VAL A 466 3.50 -11.26 -10.55
N ASP A 467 2.56 -12.14 -10.88
CA ASP A 467 1.11 -11.87 -10.85
C ASP A 467 0.37 -13.19 -10.65
N PHE A 468 -0.24 -13.38 -9.47
CA PHE A 468 -0.99 -14.59 -9.13
C PHE A 468 -2.22 -14.29 -8.27
N LEU A 469 -3.17 -15.21 -8.26
CA LEU A 469 -4.35 -15.12 -7.41
C LEU A 469 -4.04 -15.66 -6.01
N LEU A 470 -4.12 -14.80 -4.98
CA LEU A 470 -3.89 -15.19 -3.58
C LEU A 470 -5.18 -15.71 -2.90
N ASP A 471 -6.30 -15.06 -3.21
CA ASP A 471 -7.63 -15.39 -2.70
C ASP A 471 -8.69 -14.82 -3.67
N THR A 472 -9.97 -15.11 -3.45
CA THR A 472 -11.08 -14.51 -4.21
C THR A 472 -11.57 -13.20 -3.59
N ARG A 473 -11.14 -12.90 -2.35
CA ARG A 473 -11.46 -11.65 -1.64
C ARG A 473 -10.39 -10.58 -1.85
N PRO A 474 -10.75 -9.28 -1.74
CA PRO A 474 -9.81 -8.17 -1.82
C PRO A 474 -8.62 -8.33 -0.86
N VAL A 475 -7.44 -7.94 -1.33
CA VAL A 475 -6.26 -7.81 -0.46
C VAL A 475 -6.39 -6.54 0.38
N SER A 476 -6.30 -6.66 1.70
CA SER A 476 -6.40 -5.53 2.63
C SER A 476 -5.27 -4.53 2.44
N SER A 477 -5.54 -3.25 2.68
CA SER A 477 -4.51 -2.20 2.78
C SER A 477 -3.55 -2.45 3.96
N GLU A 478 -3.99 -3.23 4.95
CA GLU A 478 -3.16 -3.61 6.09
C GLU A 478 -2.20 -4.74 5.72
N VAL A 479 -0.91 -4.43 5.82
CA VAL A 479 0.21 -5.31 5.48
C VAL A 479 1.25 -5.20 6.59
N ALA A 480 1.88 -6.32 6.92
CA ALA A 480 3.04 -6.33 7.80
C ALA A 480 4.21 -7.06 7.13
N VAL A 481 5.41 -6.75 7.62
CA VAL A 481 6.67 -7.25 7.05
C VAL A 481 7.31 -8.14 8.09
N LEU A 482 7.62 -9.36 7.69
CA LEU A 482 8.24 -10.37 8.53
C LEU A 482 9.69 -10.53 8.12
N SER A 483 10.58 -10.44 9.12
CA SER A 483 12.03 -10.60 8.95
C SER A 483 12.63 -9.64 7.90
N PRO A 484 12.41 -8.32 8.00
CA PRO A 484 12.82 -7.33 6.99
C PRO A 484 14.34 -7.30 6.72
N GLU A 485 15.15 -7.59 7.74
CA GLU A 485 16.61 -7.61 7.65
C GLU A 485 17.17 -8.90 7.02
N ARG A 486 16.34 -9.92 6.83
CA ARG A 486 16.79 -11.22 6.34
C ARG A 486 16.52 -11.38 4.83
N PRO A 487 17.32 -12.16 4.10
CA PRO A 487 17.08 -12.44 2.68
C PRO A 487 15.75 -13.14 2.38
N ASP A 488 15.15 -13.80 3.38
CA ASP A 488 13.86 -14.48 3.32
C ASP A 488 12.69 -13.59 3.79
N ALA A 489 12.90 -12.26 3.79
CA ALA A 489 11.87 -11.27 4.07
C ALA A 489 10.55 -11.61 3.35
N SER A 490 9.47 -11.58 4.10
CA SER A 490 8.15 -11.98 3.63
C SER A 490 7.11 -10.95 4.05
N LEU A 491 6.15 -10.70 3.17
CA LEU A 491 4.99 -9.87 3.47
C LEU A 491 3.87 -10.75 4.00
N LEU A 492 3.15 -10.21 4.97
CA LEU A 492 1.94 -10.82 5.50
C LEU A 492 0.74 -10.04 4.96
N LEU A 493 -0.06 -10.71 4.13
CA LEU A 493 -1.21 -10.11 3.44
C LEU A 493 -2.51 -10.68 4.00
N ILE A 494 -3.51 -9.80 4.18
CA ILE A 494 -4.83 -10.17 4.67
C ILE A 494 -5.83 -10.24 3.52
N THR A 495 -6.59 -11.32 3.45
CA THR A 495 -7.75 -11.48 2.56
C THR A 495 -8.94 -11.98 3.37
N GLY A 496 -9.78 -11.06 3.86
CA GLY A 496 -10.91 -11.35 4.74
C GLY A 496 -10.51 -11.87 6.12
N ASN A 497 -10.60 -13.19 6.35
CA ASN A 497 -10.21 -13.85 7.61
C ASN A 497 -8.90 -14.66 7.49
N LYS A 498 -8.20 -14.58 6.35
CA LYS A 498 -6.96 -15.31 6.10
C LYS A 498 -5.77 -14.36 6.09
N VAL A 499 -4.67 -14.73 6.75
CA VAL A 499 -3.35 -14.09 6.71
C VAL A 499 -2.41 -15.01 5.95
N SER A 500 -1.79 -14.54 4.88
CA SER A 500 -0.89 -15.34 4.03
C SER A 500 0.53 -14.76 4.02
N LYS A 501 1.54 -15.62 4.12
CA LYS A 501 2.97 -15.26 4.04
C LYS A 501 3.44 -15.33 2.59
N VAL A 502 3.78 -14.19 2.00
CA VAL A 502 4.24 -14.05 0.61
C VAL A 502 5.69 -13.57 0.59
N PRO A 503 6.64 -14.35 0.05
CA PRO A 503 8.04 -13.92 -0.03
C PRO A 503 8.22 -12.68 -0.93
N VAL A 504 9.09 -11.75 -0.54
CA VAL A 504 9.42 -10.57 -1.36
C VAL A 504 10.12 -10.99 -2.67
N ILE A 505 10.89 -12.08 -2.65
CA ILE A 505 11.51 -12.70 -3.85
C ILE A 505 10.50 -13.38 -4.80
N GLY A 506 9.21 -13.34 -4.47
CA GLY A 506 8.14 -14.02 -5.20
C GLY A 506 7.82 -15.43 -4.68
N PRO A 507 6.60 -15.91 -4.97
CA PRO A 507 6.11 -17.19 -4.45
C PRO A 507 6.82 -18.39 -5.10
N GLY A 508 7.35 -18.22 -6.31
CA GLY A 508 8.03 -19.24 -7.09
C GLY A 508 8.30 -18.73 -8.51
N CYS A 509 8.64 -19.64 -9.42
CA CYS A 509 9.02 -19.30 -10.79
C CYS A 509 8.08 -19.85 -11.87
N GLU A 510 7.13 -20.72 -11.52
CA GLU A 510 6.34 -21.51 -12.49
C GLU A 510 5.42 -20.66 -13.39
N HIS A 511 5.04 -19.47 -12.92
CA HIS A 511 4.26 -18.50 -13.70
C HIS A 511 5.05 -17.92 -14.88
N LEU A 512 6.39 -18.01 -14.87
CA LEU A 512 7.28 -17.68 -15.99
C LEU A 512 7.32 -18.88 -16.94
N TRP A 513 6.30 -18.97 -17.79
CA TRP A 513 6.00 -20.21 -18.54
C TRP A 513 6.93 -20.49 -19.73
N ASN A 514 7.72 -19.52 -20.18
CA ASN A 514 8.68 -19.72 -21.26
C ASN A 514 10.12 -19.44 -20.80
N CYS A 515 11.07 -20.07 -21.47
CA CYS A 515 12.47 -20.01 -21.05
C CYS A 515 13.02 -18.57 -21.10
N SER A 516 12.71 -17.79 -22.13
CA SER A 516 13.20 -16.42 -22.24
C SER A 516 12.70 -15.54 -21.10
N THR A 517 11.42 -15.60 -20.73
CA THR A 517 10.89 -14.84 -19.59
C THR A 517 11.43 -15.35 -18.26
N CYS A 518 11.67 -16.66 -18.14
CA CYS A 518 12.30 -17.27 -16.98
C CYS A 518 13.73 -16.74 -16.73
N LEU A 519 14.55 -16.66 -17.78
CA LEU A 519 15.94 -16.21 -17.68
C LEU A 519 16.07 -14.68 -17.58
N LEU A 520 15.05 -13.93 -18.03
CA LEU A 520 14.96 -12.48 -17.85
C LEU A 520 14.34 -12.07 -16.50
N ALA A 521 13.95 -13.03 -15.67
CA ALA A 521 13.42 -12.74 -14.34
C ALA A 521 14.48 -12.05 -13.48
N PRO A 522 14.09 -11.17 -12.54
CA PRO A 522 15.02 -10.55 -11.62
C PRO A 522 15.88 -11.59 -10.89
N ALA A 523 17.19 -11.34 -10.81
CA ALA A 523 18.16 -12.30 -10.29
C ALA A 523 17.85 -12.76 -8.84
N PHE A 524 17.30 -11.86 -8.01
CA PHE A 524 16.89 -12.18 -6.64
C PHE A 524 15.83 -13.29 -6.53
N MET A 525 15.06 -13.56 -7.59
CA MET A 525 14.05 -14.64 -7.58
C MET A 525 14.69 -16.04 -7.59
N GLY A 526 15.95 -16.15 -8.06
CA GLY A 526 16.67 -17.42 -8.19
C GLY A 526 16.05 -18.37 -9.22
N CYS A 527 15.38 -17.83 -10.23
CA CYS A 527 14.72 -18.60 -11.28
C CYS A 527 15.71 -19.10 -12.33
N GLY A 528 15.47 -20.30 -12.85
CA GLY A 528 16.18 -20.89 -13.97
C GLY A 528 15.33 -21.93 -14.68
N TRP A 529 15.72 -22.28 -15.90
CA TRP A 529 14.96 -23.18 -16.74
C TRP A 529 15.31 -24.64 -16.47
N CYS A 530 14.32 -25.45 -16.10
CA CYS A 530 14.45 -26.89 -15.89
C CYS A 530 14.14 -27.64 -17.19
N ARG A 531 15.19 -28.02 -17.93
CA ARG A 531 15.08 -28.54 -19.31
C ARG A 531 14.29 -29.84 -19.45
N ASN A 532 14.36 -30.73 -18.46
CA ASN A 532 13.66 -32.02 -18.51
C ASN A 532 12.15 -31.87 -18.25
N ARG A 533 11.74 -30.84 -17.49
CA ARG A 533 10.33 -30.55 -17.19
C ARG A 533 9.73 -29.49 -18.11
N ASN A 534 10.56 -28.73 -18.83
CA ASN A 534 10.16 -27.54 -19.59
C ASN A 534 9.39 -26.52 -18.73
N LEU A 535 9.90 -26.27 -17.53
CA LEU A 535 9.31 -25.35 -16.56
C LEU A 535 10.38 -24.45 -15.97
N CYS A 536 9.98 -23.24 -15.60
CA CYS A 536 10.82 -22.34 -14.82
C CYS A 536 10.72 -22.69 -13.34
N THR A 537 11.85 -23.01 -12.71
CA THR A 537 11.90 -23.46 -11.32
C THR A 537 13.07 -22.82 -10.58
N ARG A 538 13.06 -22.90 -9.25
CA ARG A 538 14.28 -22.65 -8.46
C ARG A 538 15.24 -23.84 -8.59
N SER A 539 16.52 -23.61 -8.35
CA SER A 539 17.56 -24.64 -8.43
C SER A 539 17.22 -25.92 -7.63
N PRO A 540 16.74 -25.87 -6.36
CA PRO A 540 16.44 -27.08 -5.58
C PRO A 540 15.29 -27.94 -6.11
N GLN A 541 14.45 -27.39 -6.99
CA GLN A 541 13.26 -28.07 -7.53
C GLN A 541 13.57 -28.89 -8.80
N CYS A 542 14.80 -28.77 -9.33
CA CYS A 542 15.26 -29.42 -10.55
C CYS A 542 16.59 -30.16 -10.30
N ALA A 543 16.84 -31.24 -11.01
CA ALA A 543 18.14 -31.90 -10.94
C ALA A 543 19.22 -30.98 -11.52
N ALA A 544 20.36 -30.84 -10.83
CA ALA A 544 21.41 -29.89 -11.17
C ALA A 544 21.92 -30.01 -12.62
N SER A 545 21.93 -31.22 -13.20
CA SER A 545 22.34 -31.46 -14.59
C SER A 545 21.38 -30.89 -15.65
N HIS A 546 20.14 -30.55 -15.27
CA HIS A 546 19.09 -30.10 -16.18
C HIS A 546 18.63 -28.66 -15.92
N TRP A 547 19.11 -28.03 -14.85
CA TRP A 547 18.78 -26.65 -14.50
C TRP A 547 19.81 -25.70 -15.11
N SER A 548 19.35 -24.63 -15.74
CA SER A 548 20.20 -23.68 -16.47
C SER A 548 19.68 -22.26 -16.29
N GLN A 549 20.59 -21.32 -16.04
CA GLN A 549 20.31 -19.88 -16.07
C GLN A 549 20.85 -19.17 -17.33
N ASP A 550 21.66 -19.85 -18.13
CA ASP A 550 22.43 -19.18 -19.20
C ASP A 550 21.92 -19.48 -20.61
N SER A 551 20.97 -20.41 -20.76
CA SER A 551 20.58 -20.91 -22.09
C SER A 551 19.18 -21.47 -22.14
N CYS A 552 18.52 -21.19 -23.27
CA CYS A 552 17.21 -21.71 -23.61
C CYS A 552 17.28 -22.74 -24.75
N PRO A 553 16.45 -23.79 -24.71
CA PRO A 553 16.31 -24.68 -25.86
C PRO A 553 15.69 -23.92 -27.03
N LEU A 554 16.20 -24.16 -28.25
CA LEU A 554 15.65 -23.58 -29.47
C LEU A 554 14.27 -24.16 -29.76
N LEU A 555 13.28 -23.29 -29.94
CA LEU A 555 11.91 -23.68 -30.29
C LEU A 555 11.59 -23.16 -31.68
N ILE A 556 11.56 -24.07 -32.66
CA ILE A 556 11.24 -23.76 -34.05
C ILE A 556 9.74 -24.02 -34.25
N THR A 557 8.95 -22.96 -34.38
CA THR A 557 7.48 -23.04 -34.46
C THR A 557 6.94 -23.17 -35.88
N GLU A 558 7.59 -22.56 -36.86
CA GLU A 558 7.22 -22.63 -38.27
C GLU A 558 8.46 -22.75 -39.13
N TYR A 559 8.40 -23.61 -40.14
CA TYR A 559 9.40 -23.71 -41.21
C TYR A 559 8.73 -23.30 -42.51
N ILE A 560 9.05 -22.11 -43.03
CA ILE A 560 8.58 -21.71 -44.35
C ILE A 560 9.67 -22.12 -45.35
N LEU A 561 9.39 -23.11 -46.17
CA LEU A 561 10.25 -23.54 -47.28
C LEU A 561 10.31 -22.42 -48.34
N TRP A 562 11.18 -21.45 -48.15
CA TRP A 562 11.70 -20.61 -49.23
C TRP A 562 13.12 -21.08 -49.55
N THR A 563 13.40 -21.30 -50.82
CA THR A 563 14.69 -21.75 -51.39
C THR A 563 15.85 -20.77 -51.20
N THR A 564 15.78 -19.84 -50.25
CA THR A 564 16.87 -18.92 -49.89
C THR A 564 16.83 -18.63 -48.40
N CYS A 565 17.91 -19.03 -47.72
CA CYS A 565 18.22 -18.84 -46.30
C CYS A 565 17.73 -17.51 -45.70
N CYS A 566 17.00 -17.59 -44.58
CA CYS A 566 16.93 -16.55 -43.57
C CYS A 566 17.01 -17.24 -42.20
N TYR A 567 18.18 -17.18 -41.57
CA TYR A 567 18.33 -17.49 -40.14
C TYR A 567 17.88 -16.25 -39.36
N PHE A 568 16.88 -16.39 -38.49
CA PHE A 568 16.56 -15.40 -37.47
C PHE A 568 16.94 -15.94 -36.10
N PHE A 569 17.80 -15.20 -35.39
CA PHE A 569 18.06 -15.38 -33.97
C PHE A 569 16.94 -14.67 -33.19
N SER A 570 16.30 -15.36 -32.26
CA SER A 570 15.59 -14.71 -31.16
C SER A 570 16.52 -14.73 -29.95
N VAL A 571 16.87 -13.55 -29.45
CA VAL A 571 17.43 -13.36 -28.10
C VAL A 571 16.26 -13.41 -27.12
#